data_AF-A0A091SU46-F1
#
_entry.id   AF-A0A091SU46-F1
#
_cell.length_a   1.000
_cell.length_b   1.000
_cell.length_c   1.000
_cell.angle_alpha   90.00
_cell.angle_beta   90.00
_cell.angle_gamma   90.00
#
_symmetry.space_group_name_H-M   'P 1'
#
loop_
_entity.id
_entity.type
_entity.pdbx_description
1 polymer ?
#
loop_
_entity_poly.entity_id
_entity_poly.type
_entity_poly.pdbx_seq_one_letter_code
_entity_poly.pdbx_strand_id
1 'polypeptide(L)'
;RENVLKNLDDKAFDKPICEALLNQRFFNGIGNYLRAEILYRLKIPPFEKARTVLEALKEQEQERRQKNPSLTLSKKLKLMRENPDLLELCHTVPMEVIATEKNPSDPDHSDNYAAFKGWLQCYLVPGMSSLRDRNGRTIWFQGEPGPMAPK
;
A
#
# COMPACT_ATOMS: atom_id res chain seq x y z
N ARG A 1 8.80 6.08 -6.01
CA ARG A 1 8.40 5.35 -7.24
C ARG A 1 9.60 4.84 -8.04
N GLU A 2 10.46 5.71 -8.59
CA GLU A 2 11.54 5.28 -9.50
C GLU A 2 12.52 4.27 -8.90
N ASN A 3 12.92 4.46 -7.64
CA ASN A 3 13.83 3.55 -6.95
C ASN A 3 13.29 2.10 -6.91
N VAL A 4 11.98 1.92 -6.73
CA VAL A 4 11.35 0.60 -6.72
C VAL A 4 11.35 0.01 -8.12
N LEU A 5 10.87 0.76 -9.11
CA LEU A 5 10.72 0.28 -10.50
C LEU A 5 12.05 -0.03 -11.19
N LYS A 6 13.14 0.66 -10.81
CA LYS A 6 14.48 0.41 -11.34
C LYS A 6 15.17 -0.81 -10.73
N ASN A 7 14.72 -1.26 -9.54
CA ASN A 7 15.38 -2.34 -8.79
C ASN A 7 14.48 -3.59 -8.62
N LEU A 8 13.49 -3.82 -9.50
CA LEU A 8 12.56 -4.96 -9.38
C LEU A 8 13.23 -6.34 -9.40
N ASP A 9 14.44 -6.42 -9.96
CA ASP A 9 15.27 -7.63 -9.97
C ASP A 9 15.92 -7.93 -8.60
N ASP A 10 15.83 -7.02 -7.63
CA ASP A 10 16.34 -7.23 -6.28
C ASP A 10 15.58 -8.38 -5.58
N LYS A 11 16.31 -9.18 -4.80
CA LYS A 11 15.76 -10.32 -4.02
C LYS A 11 14.71 -9.90 -3.01
N ALA A 12 14.67 -8.62 -2.63
CA ALA A 12 13.60 -8.06 -1.82
C ALA A 12 12.21 -8.28 -2.42
N PHE A 13 12.11 -8.33 -3.76
CA PHE A 13 10.83 -8.49 -4.48
C PHE A 13 10.49 -9.95 -4.79
N ASP A 14 11.34 -10.91 -4.43
CA ASP A 14 10.99 -12.34 -4.45
C ASP A 14 10.14 -12.76 -3.24
N LYS A 15 10.06 -11.89 -2.23
CA LYS A 15 9.24 -12.09 -1.03
C LYS A 15 7.77 -11.76 -1.30
N PRO A 16 6.85 -12.16 -0.41
CA PRO A 16 5.47 -11.75 -0.50
C PRO A 16 5.33 -10.22 -0.36
N ILE A 17 4.33 -9.63 -1.01
CA ILE A 17 4.17 -8.17 -1.10
C ILE A 17 4.02 -7.52 0.29
N CYS A 18 3.35 -8.18 1.23
CA CYS A 18 3.22 -7.69 2.60
C CYS A 18 4.57 -7.58 3.34
N GLU A 19 5.56 -8.40 2.99
CA GLU A 19 6.91 -8.34 3.54
C GLU A 19 7.77 -7.31 2.79
N ALA A 20 7.66 -7.26 1.47
CA ALA A 20 8.39 -6.30 0.64
C ALA A 20 8.02 -4.86 1.02
N LEU A 21 6.75 -4.57 1.32
CA LEU A 21 6.27 -3.27 1.77
C LEU A 21 6.91 -2.78 3.09
N LEU A 22 7.45 -3.68 3.92
CA LEU A 22 8.16 -3.29 5.16
C LEU A 22 9.65 -3.04 4.96
N ASN A 23 10.18 -3.27 3.75
CA ASN A 23 11.58 -3.05 3.44
C ASN A 23 11.88 -1.55 3.31
N GLN A 24 12.49 -0.97 4.33
CA GLN A 24 12.79 0.47 4.40
C GLN A 24 13.79 0.96 3.34
N ARG A 25 14.55 0.06 2.68
CA ARG A 25 15.38 0.42 1.52
C ARG A 25 14.55 0.91 0.33
N PHE A 26 13.31 0.41 0.21
CA PHE A 26 12.43 0.67 -0.92
C PHE A 26 11.15 1.43 -0.53
N PHE A 27 10.57 1.10 0.62
CA PHE A 27 9.32 1.63 1.16
C PHE A 27 9.56 2.30 2.52
N ASN A 28 10.45 3.30 2.53
CA ASN A 28 10.75 4.04 3.75
C ASN A 28 9.49 4.74 4.29
N GLY A 29 9.21 4.57 5.57
CA GLY A 29 8.02 5.11 6.25
C GLY A 29 6.79 4.20 6.20
N ILE A 30 6.80 3.11 5.42
CA ILE A 30 5.69 2.14 5.44
C ILE A 30 5.83 1.20 6.64
N GLY A 31 4.85 1.28 7.53
CA GLY A 31 4.73 0.45 8.73
C GLY A 31 3.66 -0.63 8.63
N ASN A 32 3.40 -1.31 9.75
CA ASN A 32 2.53 -2.49 9.80
C ASN A 32 1.05 -2.19 9.50
N TYR A 33 0.53 -1.08 10.03
CA TYR A 33 -0.84 -0.69 9.75
C TYR A 33 -0.98 -0.17 8.30
N LEU A 34 -0.01 0.62 7.82
CA LEU A 34 -0.02 1.15 6.45
C LEU A 34 -0.04 0.04 5.40
N ARG A 35 0.78 -1.02 5.56
CA ARG A 35 0.76 -2.13 4.60
C ARG A 35 -0.60 -2.81 4.51
N ALA A 36 -1.34 -2.92 5.62
CA ALA A 36 -2.67 -3.52 5.63
C ALA A 36 -3.68 -2.62 4.89
N GLU A 37 -3.69 -1.32 5.19
CA GLU A 37 -4.57 -0.35 4.54
C GLU A 37 -4.30 -0.23 3.03
N ILE A 38 -3.03 -0.19 2.62
CA ILE A 38 -2.62 -0.10 1.22
C ILE A 38 -3.09 -1.34 0.44
N LEU A 39 -2.80 -2.54 0.94
CA LEU A 39 -3.19 -3.79 0.26
C LEU A 39 -4.70 -3.97 0.21
N TYR A 40 -5.40 -3.56 1.28
CA TYR A 40 -6.85 -3.64 1.36
C TYR A 40 -7.55 -2.77 0.32
N ARG A 41 -7.06 -1.54 0.07
CA ARG A 41 -7.64 -0.62 -0.92
C ARG A 41 -7.57 -1.16 -2.35
N LEU A 42 -6.50 -1.89 -2.67
CA LEU A 42 -6.32 -2.52 -3.99
C LEU A 42 -6.81 -3.97 -4.06
N LYS A 43 -7.32 -4.52 -2.94
CA LYS A 43 -7.71 -5.93 -2.84
C LYS A 43 -6.59 -6.89 -3.29
N ILE A 44 -5.34 -6.52 -3.01
CA ILE A 44 -4.17 -7.35 -3.34
C ILE A 44 -3.97 -8.38 -2.21
N PRO A 45 -3.88 -9.68 -2.52
CA PRO A 45 -3.55 -10.69 -1.53
C PRO A 45 -2.18 -10.41 -0.88
N PRO A 46 -2.08 -10.39 0.46
CA PRO A 46 -0.84 -10.00 1.14
C PRO A 46 0.33 -10.94 0.85
N PHE A 47 0.06 -12.21 0.55
CA PHE A 47 1.06 -13.21 0.21
C PHE A 47 1.19 -13.46 -1.29
N GLU A 48 0.87 -12.47 -2.12
CA GLU A 48 1.22 -12.47 -3.54
C GLU A 48 2.70 -12.13 -3.73
N LYS A 49 3.34 -12.66 -4.78
CA LYS A 49 4.75 -12.36 -5.05
C LYS A 49 4.92 -10.87 -5.39
N ALA A 50 5.79 -10.17 -4.67
CA ALA A 50 5.92 -8.71 -4.80
C ALA A 50 6.34 -8.28 -6.21
N ARG A 51 7.27 -9.00 -6.85
CA ARG A 51 7.70 -8.72 -8.23
C ARG A 51 6.54 -8.76 -9.21
N THR A 52 5.72 -9.80 -9.15
CA THR A 52 4.55 -9.97 -10.03
C THR A 52 3.57 -8.82 -9.91
N VAL A 53 3.28 -8.38 -8.67
CA VAL A 53 2.42 -7.22 -8.42
C VAL A 53 3.02 -5.95 -9.01
N LEU A 54 4.31 -5.70 -8.79
CA LEU A 54 4.96 -4.46 -9.25
C LEU A 54 5.22 -4.41 -10.76
N GLU A 55 5.47 -5.55 -11.41
CA GLU A 55 5.60 -5.67 -12.86
C GLU A 55 4.28 -5.36 -13.56
N ALA A 56 3.18 -5.94 -13.09
CA ALA A 56 1.85 -5.63 -13.61
C ALA A 56 1.52 -4.13 -13.53
N LEU A 57 1.95 -3.45 -12.45
CA LEU A 57 1.79 -2.01 -12.33
C LEU A 57 2.67 -1.21 -13.30
N LYS A 58 3.90 -1.68 -13.55
CA LYS A 58 4.81 -1.06 -14.53
C LYS A 58 4.22 -1.15 -15.93
N GLU A 59 3.67 -2.30 -16.31
CA GLU A 59 3.00 -2.52 -17.59
C GLU A 59 1.75 -1.63 -17.72
N GLN A 60 0.88 -1.60 -16.71
CA GLN A 60 -0.29 -0.73 -16.70
C GLN A 60 0.07 0.76 -16.85
N GLU A 61 1.11 1.23 -16.18
CA GLU A 61 1.59 2.62 -16.32
C GLU A 61 2.13 2.88 -17.72
N GLN A 62 2.85 1.93 -18.31
CA GLN A 62 3.38 2.06 -19.66
C GLN A 62 2.26 2.08 -20.71
N GLU A 63 1.25 1.22 -20.56
CA GLU A 63 0.04 1.25 -21.40
C GLU A 63 -0.73 2.56 -21.24
N ARG A 64 -0.89 3.04 -19.99
CA ARG A 64 -1.53 4.34 -19.72
C ARG A 64 -0.80 5.46 -20.45
N ARG A 65 0.54 5.48 -20.43
CA ARG A 65 1.35 6.48 -21.17
C ARG A 65 1.19 6.37 -22.68
N GLN A 66 1.17 5.16 -23.23
CA GLN A 66 1.04 4.94 -24.67
C GLN A 66 -0.34 5.33 -25.21
N LYS A 67 -1.42 5.05 -24.46
CA LYS A 67 -2.79 5.43 -24.85
C LYS A 67 -3.04 6.94 -24.77
N ASN A 68 -2.20 7.66 -24.03
CA ASN A 68 -2.43 9.04 -23.64
C ASN A 68 -1.17 9.93 -23.74
N PRO A 69 -0.47 9.97 -24.89
CA PRO A 69 0.80 10.67 -25.03
C PRO A 69 0.66 12.19 -24.86
N SER A 70 -0.54 12.76 -25.06
CA SER A 70 -0.82 14.19 -24.99
C SER A 70 -1.83 14.59 -23.91
N LEU A 71 -2.01 13.76 -22.86
CA LEU A 71 -2.90 14.16 -21.76
C LEU A 71 -2.34 15.38 -21.03
N THR A 72 -3.22 16.38 -20.85
CA THR A 72 -2.91 17.52 -20.00
C THR A 72 -2.71 17.07 -18.55
N LEU A 73 -1.89 17.80 -17.80
CA LEU A 73 -1.58 17.50 -16.40
C LEU A 73 -2.84 17.28 -15.56
N SER A 74 -3.89 18.09 -15.78
CA SER A 74 -5.17 18.00 -15.09
C SER A 74 -5.90 16.67 -15.33
N LYS A 75 -5.90 16.16 -16.56
CA LYS A 75 -6.53 14.86 -16.88
C LYS A 75 -5.72 13.69 -16.30
N LYS A 76 -4.39 13.80 -16.30
CA LYS A 76 -3.51 12.80 -15.69
C LYS A 76 -3.76 12.70 -14.18
N LEU A 77 -3.82 13.85 -13.49
CA LEU A 77 -4.13 13.90 -12.06
C LEU A 77 -5.52 13.35 -11.73
N LYS A 78 -6.52 13.60 -12.60
CA LYS A 78 -7.85 13.02 -12.44
C LYS A 78 -7.83 11.49 -12.53
N LEU A 79 -7.14 10.94 -13.53
CA LEU A 79 -6.99 9.48 -13.71
C LEU A 79 -6.26 8.80 -12.54
N MET A 80 -5.19 9.40 -12.04
CA MET A 80 -4.46 8.89 -10.87
C MET A 80 -5.33 8.90 -9.61
N ARG A 81 -6.23 9.89 -9.48
CA ARG A 81 -7.18 9.96 -8.37
C ARG A 81 -8.26 8.88 -8.46
N GLU A 82 -8.72 8.56 -9.66
CA GLU A 82 -9.79 7.57 -9.88
C GLU A 82 -9.29 6.12 -9.78
N ASN A 83 -8.08 5.84 -10.24
CA ASN A 83 -7.50 4.49 -10.22
C ASN A 83 -6.04 4.53 -9.72
N PRO A 84 -5.83 4.74 -8.41
CA PRO A 84 -4.49 4.83 -7.85
C PRO A 84 -3.81 3.46 -7.90
N ASP A 85 -2.51 3.45 -8.18
CA ASP A 85 -1.70 2.23 -8.08
C ASP A 85 -1.08 2.02 -6.68
N LEU A 86 -0.44 0.86 -6.48
CA LEU A 86 0.18 0.52 -5.18
C LEU A 86 1.21 1.56 -4.73
N LEU A 87 2.02 2.06 -5.65
CA LEU A 87 3.11 3.00 -5.32
C LEU A 87 2.56 4.40 -5.05
N GLU A 88 1.45 4.78 -5.68
CA GLU A 88 0.70 5.99 -5.37
C GLU A 88 0.06 5.90 -3.99
N LEU A 89 -0.57 4.77 -3.65
CA LEU A 89 -1.13 4.54 -2.33
C LEU A 89 -0.07 4.52 -1.22
N CYS A 90 1.15 4.04 -1.50
CA CYS A 90 2.27 4.15 -0.56
C CYS A 90 2.61 5.60 -0.19
N HIS A 91 2.16 6.59 -0.97
CA HIS A 91 2.31 8.01 -0.66
C HIS A 91 1.00 8.63 -0.14
N THR A 92 -0.15 8.35 -0.77
CA THR A 92 -1.40 9.01 -0.41
C THR A 92 -1.98 8.51 0.92
N VAL A 93 -1.87 7.21 1.23
CA VAL A 93 -2.41 6.63 2.46
C VAL A 93 -1.78 7.26 3.70
N PRO A 94 -0.44 7.40 3.82
CA PRO A 94 0.15 8.15 4.94
C PRO A 94 -0.27 9.62 5.00
N MET A 95 -0.43 10.29 3.84
CA MET A 95 -0.85 11.70 3.81
C MET A 95 -2.29 11.89 4.29
N GLU A 96 -3.17 10.93 4.06
CA GLU A 96 -4.53 10.96 4.61
C GLU A 96 -4.52 10.87 6.14
N VAL A 97 -3.60 10.09 6.72
CA VAL A 97 -3.46 9.98 8.19
C VAL A 97 -3.09 11.34 8.76
N ILE A 98 -2.09 12.01 8.17
CA ILE A 98 -1.66 13.36 8.58
C ILE A 98 -2.83 14.35 8.45
N ALA A 99 -3.62 14.26 7.38
CA ALA A 99 -4.78 15.12 7.17
C ALA A 99 -5.96 14.83 8.12
N THR A 100 -5.98 13.66 8.76
CA THR A 100 -7.03 13.23 9.69
C THR A 100 -6.78 13.74 11.12
N GLU A 101 -5.55 14.14 11.44
CA GLU A 101 -5.19 14.72 12.73
C GLU A 101 -5.97 16.02 12.96
N LYS A 102 -6.79 16.03 14.01
CA LYS A 102 -7.62 17.19 14.38
C LYS A 102 -6.84 18.24 15.15
N ASN A 103 -5.89 17.79 15.97
CA ASN A 103 -5.01 18.63 16.79
C ASN A 103 -3.55 18.26 16.52
N PRO A 104 -2.93 18.78 15.44
CA PRO A 104 -1.52 18.48 15.11
C PRO A 104 -0.54 18.96 16.18
N SER A 105 -0.94 19.97 16.97
CA SER A 105 -0.13 20.55 18.05
C SER A 105 -0.11 19.70 19.32
N ASP A 106 -1.05 18.76 19.45
CA ASP A 106 -1.16 17.86 20.60
C ASP A 106 -1.41 16.43 20.09
N PRO A 107 -0.34 15.67 19.78
CA PRO A 107 -0.44 14.33 19.20
C PRO A 107 -1.22 13.34 20.07
N ASP A 108 -1.19 13.53 21.40
CA ASP A 108 -1.80 12.63 22.38
C ASP A 108 -3.28 12.97 22.67
N HIS A 109 -3.82 13.97 21.97
CA HIS A 109 -5.22 14.35 22.12
C HIS A 109 -6.15 13.19 21.76
N SER A 110 -7.10 12.88 22.64
CA SER A 110 -8.03 11.74 22.48
C SER A 110 -8.80 11.75 21.16
N ASP A 111 -9.16 12.93 20.66
CA ASP A 111 -9.84 13.10 19.37
C ASP A 111 -8.98 12.67 18.16
N ASN A 112 -7.65 12.77 18.24
CA ASN A 112 -6.76 12.28 17.18
C ASN A 112 -6.79 10.76 17.11
N TYR A 113 -6.74 10.08 18.27
CA TYR A 113 -6.85 8.62 18.31
C TYR A 113 -8.23 8.13 17.83
N ALA A 114 -9.31 8.81 18.23
CA ALA A 114 -10.66 8.47 17.76
C ALA A 114 -10.79 8.67 16.23
N ALA A 115 -10.26 9.77 15.69
CA ALA A 115 -10.26 10.04 14.26
C ALA A 115 -9.43 9.00 13.49
N PHE A 116 -8.23 8.67 13.98
CA PHE A 116 -7.38 7.62 13.40
C PHE A 116 -8.09 6.26 13.41
N LYS A 117 -8.70 5.87 14.55
CA LYS A 117 -9.45 4.61 14.65
C LYS A 117 -10.64 4.56 13.69
N GLY A 118 -11.32 5.69 13.46
CA GLY A 118 -12.38 5.81 12.47
C GLY A 118 -11.90 5.79 11.01
N TRP A 119 -10.64 6.13 10.77
CA TRP A 119 -10.02 6.07 9.44
C TRP A 119 -9.59 4.66 9.02
N LEU A 120 -9.23 3.79 9.97
CA LEU A 120 -8.80 2.42 9.70
C LEU A 120 -9.91 1.61 9.02
N GLN A 121 -9.59 0.95 7.92
CA GLN A 121 -10.53 0.13 7.16
C GLN A 121 -10.20 -1.36 7.24
N CYS A 122 -8.96 -1.73 7.56
CA CYS A 122 -8.52 -3.12 7.58
C CYS A 122 -7.74 -3.48 8.85
N TYR A 123 -6.80 -2.63 9.28
CA TYR A 123 -5.95 -2.93 10.42
C TYR A 123 -6.77 -2.95 11.73
N LEU A 124 -6.78 -4.09 12.42
CA LEU A 124 -7.58 -4.30 13.65
C LEU A 124 -9.10 -4.08 13.48
N VAL A 125 -9.60 -4.10 12.25
CA VAL A 125 -11.03 -3.97 11.97
C VAL A 125 -11.74 -5.33 12.14
N PRO A 126 -12.85 -5.41 12.88
CA PRO A 126 -13.61 -6.66 13.05
C PRO A 126 -14.03 -7.27 11.71
N GLY A 127 -13.93 -8.59 11.59
CA GLY A 127 -14.28 -9.33 10.37
C GLY A 127 -13.15 -9.45 9.34
N MET A 128 -11.99 -8.83 9.58
CA MET A 128 -10.81 -9.02 8.74
C MET A 128 -10.04 -10.29 9.11
N SER A 129 -9.49 -10.94 8.08
CA SER A 129 -8.56 -12.05 8.24
C SER A 129 -7.21 -11.53 8.70
N SER A 130 -6.47 -12.35 9.45
CA SER A 130 -5.10 -12.02 9.82
C SER A 130 -4.19 -13.25 9.79
N LEU A 131 -2.93 -13.05 9.39
CA LEU A 131 -1.89 -14.08 9.37
C LEU A 131 -0.57 -13.46 9.83
N ARG A 132 0.41 -14.29 10.20
CA ARG A 132 1.76 -13.84 10.56
C ARG A 132 2.70 -13.98 9.37
N ASP A 133 3.49 -12.95 9.10
CA ASP A 133 4.58 -13.05 8.13
C ASP A 133 5.78 -13.82 8.69
N ARG A 134 6.81 -14.04 7.87
CA ARG A 134 8.03 -14.77 8.29
C ARG A 134 8.80 -14.09 9.42
N ASN A 135 8.60 -12.79 9.63
CA ASN A 135 9.23 -12.03 10.71
C ASN A 135 8.36 -11.98 11.97
N GLY A 136 7.26 -12.76 12.01
CA GLY A 136 6.34 -12.85 13.13
C GLY A 136 5.38 -11.67 13.27
N ARG A 137 5.37 -10.73 12.33
CA ARG A 137 4.46 -9.58 12.37
C ARG A 137 3.12 -9.98 11.75
N THR A 138 2.03 -9.60 12.41
CA THR A 138 0.70 -9.86 11.89
C THR A 138 0.39 -8.92 10.71
N ILE A 139 -0.27 -9.44 9.69
CA ILE A 139 -0.85 -8.72 8.55
C ILE A 139 -2.36 -8.95 8.53
N TRP A 140 -3.13 -7.89 8.31
CA TRP A 140 -4.58 -7.90 8.18
C TRP A 140 -4.97 -7.73 6.72
N PHE A 141 -6.01 -8.45 6.28
CA PHE A 141 -6.47 -8.44 4.90
C PHE A 141 -7.92 -8.94 4.81
N GLN A 142 -8.51 -8.82 3.62
CA GLN A 142 -9.83 -9.33 3.29
C GLN A 142 -9.74 -10.30 2.12
N GLY A 143 -10.43 -11.44 2.21
CA GLY A 143 -10.45 -12.45 1.15
C GLY A 143 -9.27 -13.43 1.24
N GLU A 144 -8.75 -13.83 0.08
CA GLU A 144 -7.70 -14.85 -0.02
C GLU A 144 -6.33 -14.30 0.40
N PRO A 145 -5.52 -15.09 1.13
CA PRO A 145 -4.20 -14.65 1.60
C PRO A 145 -3.16 -14.59 0.48
N GLY A 146 -3.29 -15.39 -0.58
CA GLY A 146 -2.35 -15.49 -1.68
C GLY A 146 -1.44 -16.73 -1.63
N PRO A 147 -0.73 -17.05 -2.72
CA PRO A 147 -0.06 -18.34 -2.91
C PRO A 147 1.15 -18.57 -1.99
N MET A 148 1.78 -17.51 -1.49
CA MET A 148 2.95 -17.61 -0.60
C MET A 148 2.57 -17.59 0.88
N ALA A 149 1.28 -17.77 1.21
CA ALA A 149 0.82 -17.78 2.59
C ALA A 149 1.52 -18.89 3.39
N PRO A 150 1.90 -18.63 4.65
CA PRO A 150 2.42 -19.68 5.52
C PRO A 150 1.37 -20.77 5.70
N LYS A 151 1.82 -22.03 5.66
CA LYS A 151 0.99 -23.22 5.91
C LYS A 151 1.04 -23.61 7.37
#